data_AF-A0A948PZS5-F1
#
_entry.id   AF-A0A948PZS5-F1
#
_cell.length_a   1.000
_cell.length_b   1.000
_cell.length_c   1.000
_cell.angle_alpha   90.00
_cell.angle_beta   90.00
_cell.angle_gamma   90.00
#
_symmetry.space_group_name_H-M   'P 1'
#
loop_
_entity.id
_entity.type
_entity.pdbx_description
1 polymer ?
#
loop_
_entity_poly.entity_id
_entity_poly.type
_entity_poly.pdbx_seq_one_letter_code
_entity_poly.pdbx_strand_id
1 'polypeptide(L)'
;MKKVDLDTPCLVLDLDILEENLDKMQAGADAAGKNLRPHAKTHKCSTLAKMQFAKGAVGVSVAKVSEAEGVVYAGVHGVLIGHKVVDAWPIELSGRSQ
;
A
#
# COMPACT_ATOMS: atom_id res chain seq x y z
N MET A 1 26.32 -2.21 -1.10
CA MET A 1 26.41 -0.82 -0.64
C MET A 1 26.15 -0.82 0.86
N LYS A 2 27.05 -0.29 1.68
CA LYS A 2 26.86 -0.24 3.14
C LYS A 2 26.07 1.02 3.48
N LYS A 3 25.34 1.01 4.60
CA LYS A 3 24.54 2.17 5.05
C LYS A 3 25.34 3.47 5.14
N VAL A 4 26.63 3.35 5.48
CA VAL A 4 27.58 4.47 5.61
C VAL A 4 28.01 5.08 4.27
N ASP A 5 27.74 4.40 3.15
CA ASP A 5 28.08 4.87 1.81
C ASP A 5 26.94 5.72 1.19
N LEU A 6 25.85 5.95 1.92
CA LEU A 6 24.69 6.71 1.46
C LEU A 6 24.81 8.18 1.87
N ASP A 7 24.55 9.08 0.92
CA ASP A 7 24.39 10.49 1.22
C ASP A 7 23.20 10.72 2.17
N THR A 8 23.42 11.50 3.22
CA THR A 8 22.40 11.81 4.23
C THR A 8 21.79 13.20 4.00
N PRO A 9 20.47 13.39 4.22
CA PRO A 9 19.54 12.43 4.80
C PRO A 9 18.94 11.46 3.76
N CYS A 10 18.90 10.17 4.11
CA CYS A 10 18.23 9.14 3.33
C CYS A 10 17.32 8.27 4.22
N LEU A 11 16.18 7.84 3.67
CA LEU A 11 15.30 6.87 4.29
C LEU A 11 15.76 5.46 3.92
N VAL A 12 16.12 4.65 4.90
CA VAL A 12 16.57 3.27 4.71
C VAL A 12 15.59 2.32 5.38
N LEU A 13 15.24 1.24 4.68
CA LEU A 13 14.42 0.15 5.21
C LEU A 13 15.30 -1.08 5.42
N ASP A 14 15.09 -1.76 6.55
CA ASP A 14 15.63 -3.09 6.79
C ASP A 14 14.71 -4.10 6.12
N LEU A 15 15.23 -4.82 5.13
CA LEU A 15 14.43 -5.71 4.30
C LEU A 15 14.01 -6.97 5.07
N ASP A 16 14.87 -7.51 5.91
CA ASP A 16 14.59 -8.72 6.68
C ASP A 16 13.46 -8.46 7.68
N ILE A 17 13.53 -7.33 8.39
CA ILE A 17 12.47 -6.91 9.33
C ILE A 17 11.17 -6.59 8.57
N LEU A 18 11.25 -5.96 7.41
CA LEU A 18 10.09 -5.66 6.59
C LEU A 18 9.38 -6.95 6.18
N GLU A 19 10.11 -7.91 5.62
CA GLU A 19 9.55 -9.18 5.14
C GLU A 19 8.92 -9.98 6.28
N GLU A 20 9.59 -10.07 7.42
CA GLU A 20 9.06 -10.73 8.62
C GLU A 20 7.75 -10.09 9.10
N ASN A 21 7.66 -8.76 9.09
CA ASN A 21 6.43 -8.06 9.47
C ASN A 21 5.29 -8.30 8.48
N LEU A 22 5.59 -8.37 7.19
CA LEU A 22 4.59 -8.67 6.17
C LEU A 22 4.05 -10.09 6.35
N ASP A 23 4.93 -11.07 6.59
CA ASP A 23 4.52 -12.46 6.83
C ASP A 23 3.70 -12.62 8.10
N LYS A 24 4.12 -11.99 9.19
CA LYS A 24 3.37 -12.00 10.47
C LYS A 24 1.95 -11.46 10.30
N MET A 25 1.79 -10.34 9.60
CA MET A 25 0.48 -9.73 9.40
C MET A 25 -0.44 -10.58 8.52
N GLN A 26 0.11 -11.18 7.45
CA GLN A 26 -0.66 -12.05 6.58
C GLN A 26 -1.06 -13.34 7.32
N ALA A 27 -0.12 -14.00 7.99
CA ALA A 27 -0.39 -15.22 8.76
C ALA A 27 -1.45 -14.97 9.86
N GLY A 28 -1.42 -13.80 10.51
CA GLY A 28 -2.44 -13.42 11.47
C GLY A 28 -3.84 -13.26 10.86
N ALA A 29 -3.94 -12.72 9.66
CA ALA A 29 -5.21 -12.60 8.94
C ALA A 29 -5.73 -13.98 8.50
N ASP A 30 -4.85 -14.82 7.98
CA ASP A 30 -5.17 -16.18 7.53
C ASP A 30 -5.64 -17.05 8.70
N ALA A 31 -4.96 -16.99 9.85
CA ALA A 31 -5.34 -17.70 11.07
C ALA A 31 -6.72 -17.25 11.60
N ALA A 32 -7.11 -15.99 11.36
CA ALA A 32 -8.43 -15.46 11.70
C ALA A 32 -9.50 -15.76 10.63
N GLY A 33 -9.13 -16.38 9.51
CA GLY A 33 -10.01 -16.61 8.35
C GLY A 33 -10.51 -15.31 7.71
N LYS A 34 -9.68 -14.26 7.70
CA LYS A 34 -10.03 -12.93 7.18
C LYS A 34 -9.09 -12.54 6.04
N ASN A 35 -9.65 -11.82 5.07
CA ASN A 35 -8.84 -11.20 4.02
C ASN A 35 -8.12 -9.96 4.55
N LEU A 36 -6.83 -9.83 4.22
CA LEU A 36 -6.02 -8.67 4.58
C LEU A 36 -6.06 -7.60 3.48
N ARG A 37 -6.33 -6.35 3.86
CA ARG A 37 -6.23 -5.16 3.00
C ARG A 37 -5.36 -4.09 3.69
N PRO A 38 -4.03 -4.12 3.52
CA PRO A 38 -3.11 -3.21 4.19
C PRO A 38 -3.36 -1.75 3.81
N HIS A 39 -3.09 -0.82 4.73
CA HIS A 39 -3.26 0.61 4.47
C HIS A 39 -1.96 1.23 3.93
N ALA A 40 -1.98 1.64 2.66
CA ALA A 40 -0.83 2.16 1.93
C ALA A 40 -0.40 3.59 2.33
N LYS A 41 -1.16 4.28 3.22
CA LYS A 41 -0.79 5.66 3.64
C LYS A 41 0.56 5.74 4.30
N THR A 42 0.97 4.64 4.96
CA THR A 42 2.19 4.58 5.77
C THR A 42 3.43 4.63 4.91
N HIS A 43 3.44 3.98 3.76
CA HIS A 43 4.62 3.86 2.92
C HIS A 43 4.52 4.57 1.56
N LYS A 44 3.30 4.80 1.03
CA LYS A 44 3.06 5.44 -0.28
C LYS A 44 3.96 4.91 -1.41
N CYS A 45 4.30 3.63 -1.32
CA CYS A 45 5.26 2.95 -2.18
C CYS A 45 4.58 1.75 -2.83
N SER A 46 4.49 1.77 -4.16
CA SER A 46 3.84 0.73 -4.94
C SER A 46 4.60 -0.61 -4.88
N THR A 47 5.92 -0.59 -4.73
CA THR A 47 6.73 -1.82 -4.56
C THR A 47 6.33 -2.57 -3.29
N LEU A 48 6.16 -1.85 -2.17
CA LEU A 48 5.73 -2.45 -0.91
C LEU A 48 4.29 -2.96 -0.97
N ALA A 49 3.41 -2.26 -1.69
CA ALA A 49 2.07 -2.77 -1.97
C ALA A 49 2.16 -4.11 -2.73
N LYS A 50 2.97 -4.19 -3.80
CA LYS A 50 3.15 -5.44 -4.56
C LYS A 50 3.70 -6.59 -3.70
N MET A 51 4.61 -6.31 -2.77
CA MET A 51 5.11 -7.31 -1.81
C MET A 51 3.99 -7.85 -0.90
N GLN A 52 3.05 -6.99 -0.49
CA GLN A 52 1.87 -7.43 0.27
C GLN A 52 0.93 -8.31 -0.56
N PHE A 53 0.69 -7.96 -1.82
CA PHE A 53 -0.09 -8.81 -2.74
C PHE A 53 0.55 -10.17 -2.94
N ALA A 54 1.87 -10.22 -3.15
CA ALA A 54 2.59 -11.46 -3.33
C ALA A 54 2.46 -12.41 -2.12
N LYS A 55 2.20 -11.87 -0.92
CA LYS A 55 1.97 -12.66 0.29
C LYS A 55 0.50 -13.05 0.51
N GLY A 56 -0.46 -12.44 -0.17
CA GLY A 56 -1.88 -12.82 -0.08
C GLY A 56 -2.87 -11.68 0.22
N ALA A 57 -2.40 -10.43 0.27
CA ALA A 57 -3.30 -9.30 0.42
C ALA A 57 -4.27 -9.20 -0.77
N VAL A 58 -5.55 -8.94 -0.49
CA VAL A 58 -6.61 -8.87 -1.52
C VAL A 58 -6.77 -7.48 -2.15
N GLY A 59 -5.93 -6.53 -1.74
CA GLY A 59 -6.14 -5.12 -2.01
C GLY A 59 -5.28 -4.23 -1.13
N VAL A 60 -5.38 -2.92 -1.31
CA VAL A 60 -4.86 -1.92 -0.36
C VAL A 60 -5.94 -0.91 0.01
N SER A 61 -5.79 -0.26 1.16
CA SER A 61 -6.58 0.91 1.54
C SER A 61 -5.74 2.18 1.49
N VAL A 62 -6.33 3.28 1.04
CA VAL A 62 -5.68 4.60 0.88
C VAL A 62 -6.51 5.68 1.55
N ALA A 63 -5.89 6.81 1.88
CA ALA A 63 -6.55 7.89 2.60
C ALA A 63 -7.09 8.97 1.66
N LYS A 64 -6.48 9.15 0.48
CA LYS A 64 -6.86 10.17 -0.51
C LYS A 64 -7.04 9.57 -1.90
N VAL A 65 -7.85 10.24 -2.74
CA VAL A 65 -8.05 9.87 -4.15
C VAL A 65 -6.72 9.92 -4.94
N SER A 66 -5.89 10.94 -4.72
CA SER A 66 -4.58 11.03 -5.37
C SER A 66 -3.62 9.89 -5.00
N GLU A 67 -3.74 9.33 -3.80
CA GLU A 67 -3.00 8.12 -3.44
C GLU A 67 -3.55 6.91 -4.20
N ALA A 68 -4.87 6.80 -4.33
CA ALA A 68 -5.53 5.74 -5.10
C ALA A 68 -5.04 5.73 -6.55
N GLU A 69 -5.00 6.89 -7.21
CA GLU A 69 -4.50 7.05 -8.57
C GLU A 69 -3.08 6.49 -8.70
N GLY A 70 -2.16 6.89 -7.80
CA GLY A 70 -0.78 6.43 -7.83
C GLY A 70 -0.64 4.90 -7.69
N VAL A 71 -1.47 4.25 -6.86
CA VAL A 71 -1.41 2.79 -6.73
C VAL A 71 -2.02 2.09 -7.94
N VAL A 72 -3.13 2.61 -8.48
CA VAL A 72 -3.79 2.08 -9.67
C VAL A 72 -2.87 2.17 -10.89
N TYR A 73 -2.21 3.32 -11.11
CA TYR A 73 -1.21 3.48 -12.17
C TYR A 73 -0.03 2.51 -12.04
N ALA A 74 0.30 2.09 -10.81
CA ALA A 74 1.34 1.10 -10.57
C ALA A 74 0.89 -0.37 -10.80
N GLY A 75 -0.35 -0.58 -11.25
CA GLY A 75 -0.93 -1.90 -11.54
C GLY A 75 -1.51 -2.60 -10.32
N VAL A 76 -1.83 -1.86 -9.25
CA VAL A 76 -2.44 -2.43 -8.05
C VAL A 76 -3.96 -2.34 -8.13
N HIS A 77 -4.63 -3.48 -7.96
CA HIS A 77 -6.10 -3.58 -8.02
C HIS A 77 -6.72 -3.71 -6.62
N GLY A 78 -8.04 -3.54 -6.48
CA GLY A 78 -8.73 -3.72 -5.20
C GLY A 78 -8.44 -2.61 -4.17
N VAL A 79 -8.39 -1.36 -4.62
CA VAL A 79 -8.12 -0.18 -3.81
C VAL A 79 -9.38 0.32 -3.09
N LEU A 80 -9.32 0.49 -1.78
CA LEU A 80 -10.38 1.05 -0.95
C LEU A 80 -9.98 2.43 -0.42
N ILE A 81 -10.82 3.45 -0.60
CA ILE A 81 -10.61 4.74 0.04
C ILE A 81 -11.24 4.69 1.44
N GLY A 82 -10.39 4.69 2.47
CA GLY A 82 -10.81 4.52 3.88
C GLY A 82 -11.36 5.78 4.55
N HIS A 83 -11.55 6.86 3.80
CA HIS A 83 -12.00 8.16 4.30
C HIS A 83 -13.13 8.71 3.43
N LYS A 84 -13.87 9.68 3.98
CA LYS A 84 -14.89 10.40 3.23
C LYS A 84 -14.23 11.22 2.12
N VAL A 85 -14.69 11.01 0.89
CA VAL A 85 -14.40 11.93 -0.22
C VAL A 85 -15.35 13.11 -0.04
N VAL A 86 -14.79 14.23 0.39
CA VAL A 86 -15.46 15.53 0.38
C VAL A 86 -14.83 16.32 -0.77
N ASP A 87 -15.63 17.10 -1.50
CA ASP A 87 -15.31 17.85 -2.73
C ASP A 87 -15.82 17.18 -4.02
N ALA A 88 -16.31 17.97 -4.98
CA ALA A 88 -16.87 17.49 -6.25
C ALA A 88 -15.78 17.06 -7.26
N TRP A 89 -14.61 17.68 -7.21
CA TRP A 89 -13.49 17.43 -8.13
C TRP A 89 -12.89 16.01 -8.03
N PRO A 90 -12.64 15.44 -6.83
CA PRO A 90 -12.14 14.07 -6.71
C PRO A 90 -13.17 13.00 -7.13
N ILE A 91 -14.47 13.31 -7.06
CA ILE A 91 -15.55 12.40 -7.48
C ILE A 91 -15.56 12.26 -9.00
N GLU A 92 -15.36 13.36 -9.74
CA GLU A 92 -15.34 13.34 -11.19
C GLU A 92 -14.17 12.52 -11.78
N LEU A 93 -13.01 12.51 -11.09
CA LEU A 93 -11.87 11.66 -11.44
C LEU A 93 -12.14 10.17 -11.19
N SER A 94 -12.89 9.84 -10.13
CA SER A 94 -13.27 8.45 -9.83
C SER A 94 -14.24 7.83 -10.85
N GLY A 95 -14.97 8.65 -11.61
CA GLY A 95 -15.93 8.21 -12.61
C GLY A 95 -15.37 7.99 -14.01
N ARG A 96 -14.10 8.31 -14.28
CA ARG A 96 -13.50 8.25 -15.63
C ARG A 96 -12.82 6.93 -15.99
N SER A 97 -12.85 5.93 -15.11
CA SER A 97 -12.42 4.57 -15.40
C SER A 97 -13.63 3.65 -15.63
N GLN A 98 -14.25 3.75 -16.80
CA GLN A 98 -15.05 2.68 -17.41
C GLN A 98 -14.48 2.39 -18.79
#